data_AF-T1BYY9-F1
#
_entry.id   AF-T1BYY9-F1
#
_cell.length_a   1.000
_cell.length_b   1.000
_cell.length_c   1.000
_cell.angle_alpha   90.00
_cell.angle_beta   90.00
_cell.angle_gamma   90.00
#
_symmetry.space_group_name_H-M   'P 1'
#
loop_
_entity.id
_entity.type
_entity.pdbx_description
1 polymer ?
#
loop_
_entity_poly.entity_id
_entity_poly.type
_entity_poly.pdbx_seq_one_letter_code
_entity_poly.pdbx_strand_id
1 'polypeptide(L)' 'MVRCIRAHADVAFAALSDATRRGVLERRACADASITDLAEQLHMTLTGMKKHVGVLEQSGLVTTE' A
#
# COMPACT_ATOMS: atom_id res chain seq x y z
N MET A 1 -10.94 30.72 -1.49
CA MET A 1 -9.62 30.49 -0.84
C MET A 1 -9.36 29.00 -0.85
N VAL A 2 -8.40 28.52 -1.67
CA VAL A 2 -8.07 27.09 -1.74
C VAL A 2 -6.99 26.79 -0.71
N ARG A 3 -7.25 25.84 0.19
CA ARG A 3 -6.27 25.38 1.16
C ARG A 3 -5.69 24.07 0.63
N CYS A 4 -4.41 24.09 0.23
CA CYS A 4 -3.67 22.86 0.01
C CYS A 4 -3.26 22.28 1.37
N ILE A 5 -3.62 21.03 1.61
CA ILE A 5 -2.94 20.20 2.59
C ILE A 5 -1.47 20.08 2.14
N ARG A 6 -0.51 20.25 3.06
CA ARG A 6 0.88 19.81 2.83
C ARG A 6 0.83 18.30 2.71
N ALA A 7 0.55 17.83 1.51
CA ALA A 7 0.49 16.42 1.24
C ALA A 7 1.93 15.94 1.09
N HIS A 8 2.27 14.83 1.75
CA HIS A 8 3.35 13.94 1.31
C HIS A 8 2.96 13.25 0.00
N ALA A 9 2.35 14.02 -0.92
CA ALA A 9 1.78 13.54 -2.16
C ALA A 9 2.85 12.88 -3.01
N ASP A 10 4.09 13.40 -2.99
CA ASP A 10 5.21 12.79 -3.70
C ASP A 10 5.48 11.36 -3.21
N VAL A 11 5.44 11.12 -1.89
CA VAL A 11 5.66 9.78 -1.30
C VAL A 11 4.48 8.86 -1.64
N ALA A 12 3.25 9.37 -1.57
CA ALA A 12 2.06 8.64 -1.96
C ALA A 12 2.06 8.30 -3.46
N PHE A 13 2.40 9.24 -4.34
CA PHE A 13 2.48 9.02 -5.78
C PHE A 13 3.62 8.07 -6.15
N ALA A 14 4.78 8.19 -5.49
CA ALA A 14 5.87 7.23 -5.62
C ALA A 14 5.42 5.82 -5.19
N ALA A 15 4.69 5.70 -4.08
CA ALA A 15 4.11 4.43 -3.65
C ALA A 15 3.10 3.90 -4.69
N LEU A 16 2.19 4.73 -5.20
CA LEU A 16 1.18 4.33 -6.18
C LEU A 16 1.73 4.02 -7.59
N SER A 17 2.98 4.41 -7.90
CA SER A 17 3.61 4.12 -9.20
C SER A 17 3.87 2.63 -9.47
N ASP A 18 3.87 1.79 -8.42
CA ASP A 18 4.11 0.36 -8.52
C ASP A 18 2.79 -0.43 -8.61
N ALA A 19 2.70 -1.31 -9.61
CA ALA A 19 1.47 -2.06 -9.87
C ALA A 19 1.12 -3.03 -8.72
N THR A 20 2.10 -3.64 -8.07
CA THR A 20 1.86 -4.53 -6.92
C THR A 20 1.26 -3.74 -5.76
N ARG A 21 1.82 -2.56 -5.44
CA ARG A 21 1.30 -1.71 -4.36
C ARG A 21 -0.12 -1.23 -4.64
N ARG A 22 -0.47 -0.91 -5.89
CA ARG A 22 -1.87 -0.64 -6.26
C ARG A 22 -2.77 -1.87 -6.09
N GLY A 23 -2.29 -3.05 -6.49
CA GLY A 23 -3.02 -4.30 -6.28
C GLY A 23 -3.31 -4.60 -4.80
N VAL A 24 -2.40 -4.27 -3.89
CA VAL A 24 -2.63 -4.38 -2.44
C VAL A 24 -3.78 -3.47 -1.98
N LEU A 25 -3.80 -2.20 -2.44
CA LEU A 25 -4.84 -1.23 -2.06
C LEU A 25 -6.22 -1.58 -2.64
N GLU A 26 -6.26 -2.07 -3.88
CA GLU A 26 -7.50 -2.51 -4.53
C GLU A 26 -8.19 -3.65 -3.76
N ARG A 27 -7.42 -4.51 -3.09
CA ARG A 27 -7.96 -5.61 -2.27
C ARG A 27 -8.45 -5.16 -0.90
N ARG A 28 -7.74 -4.22 -0.26
CA ARG A 28 -8.11 -3.65 1.05
C ARG A 28 -9.35 -2.77 1.01
N ALA A 29 -9.77 -2.30 -0.16
CA ALA A 29 -11.00 -1.53 -0.32
C ALA A 29 -12.28 -2.29 0.10
N CYS A 30 -12.20 -3.61 0.36
CA CYS A 30 -13.38 -4.44 0.66
C CYS A 30 -13.33 -5.21 2.00
N ALA A 31 -12.16 -5.43 2.63
CA ALA A 31 -12.02 -6.11 3.93
C ALA A 31 -10.59 -6.02 4.50
N ASP A 32 -10.42 -6.35 5.77
CA ASP A 32 -9.10 -6.64 6.36
C ASP A 32 -8.50 -7.90 5.73
N ALA A 33 -7.30 -7.77 5.14
CA ALA A 33 -6.59 -8.86 4.47
C ALA A 33 -5.22 -9.10 5.13
N SER A 34 -4.91 -10.33 5.53
CA SER A 34 -3.61 -10.61 6.16
C SER A 34 -2.47 -10.46 5.14
N ILE A 35 -1.24 -10.24 5.63
CA ILE A 35 -0.03 -10.21 4.78
C ILE A 35 0.14 -11.53 4.02
N THR A 36 -0.26 -12.65 4.62
CA THR A 36 -0.20 -13.98 4.00
C THR A 36 -1.16 -14.08 2.82
N ASP A 37 -2.43 -13.67 3.00
CA ASP A 37 -3.43 -13.71 1.94
C ASP A 37 -3.01 -12.84 0.74
N LEU A 38 -2.49 -11.65 1.02
CA LEU A 38 -1.99 -10.75 -0.02
C LEU A 38 -0.82 -11.37 -0.79
N ALA A 39 0.11 -12.02 -0.10
CA ALA A 39 1.27 -12.66 -0.71
C ALA A 39 0.84 -13.82 -1.63
N GLU A 40 -0.12 -14.62 -1.20
CA GLU A 40 -0.68 -15.72 -2.02
C GLU A 40 -1.38 -15.18 -3.27
N GLN A 41 -2.23 -14.16 -3.13
CA GLN A 41 -3.00 -13.58 -4.23
C GLN A 41 -2.15 -12.85 -5.27
N LEU A 42 -1.06 -12.22 -4.82
CA LEU A 42 -0.11 -11.53 -5.70
C LEU A 42 1.08 -12.42 -6.09
N HIS A 43 0.99 -13.73 -5.81
CA HIS A 43 1.96 -14.76 -6.19
C HIS A 43 3.40 -14.40 -5.84
N MET A 44 3.62 -13.95 -4.60
CA MET A 44 4.94 -13.54 -4.14
C MET A 44 5.27 -14.01 -2.73
N THR A 45 6.55 -13.88 -2.37
CA THR A 45 7.02 -14.26 -1.04
C THR A 45 6.49 -13.31 0.03
N LEU A 46 6.33 -13.81 1.26
CA LEU A 46 5.96 -12.98 2.43
C LEU A 46 6.95 -11.83 2.65
N THR A 47 8.24 -12.06 2.44
CA THR A 47 9.28 -11.02 2.54
C THR A 47 9.09 -9.95 1.47
N GLY A 48 8.76 -10.33 0.24
CA GLY A 48 8.39 -9.39 -0.83
C GLY A 48 7.17 -8.57 -0.44
N MET A 49 6.10 -9.24 0.01
CA MET A 49 4.87 -8.58 0.42
C MET A 49 5.09 -7.57 1.55
N LYS A 50 5.82 -7.95 2.60
CA LYS A 50 6.18 -7.06 3.72
C LYS A 50 6.91 -5.80 3.26
N LYS A 51 7.77 -5.88 2.24
CA LYS A 51 8.45 -4.70 1.67
C LYS A 51 7.45 -3.75 1.01
N HIS A 52 6.51 -4.27 0.22
CA HIS A 52 5.47 -3.46 -0.42
C HIS A 52 4.56 -2.79 0.61
N VAL A 53 4.12 -3.55 1.63
CA VAL A 53 3.32 -3.03 2.74
C VAL A 53 4.07 -1.95 3.52
N GLY A 54 5.34 -2.16 3.86
CA GLY A 54 6.13 -1.16 4.58
C GLY A 54 6.29 0.16 3.81
N VAL A 55 6.42 0.13 2.48
CA VAL A 55 6.42 1.35 1.66
C VAL A 55 5.04 2.04 1.69
N LEU A 56 3.96 1.26 1.63
CA LEU A 56 2.62 1.81 1.73
C LEU A 56 2.37 2.45 3.10
N GLU A 57 2.86 1.87 4.19
CA GLU A 57 2.77 2.44 5.54
C GLU A 57 3.58 3.73 5.66
N GLN A 58 4.80 3.76 5.12
CA GLN A 58 5.62 4.98 5.08
C GLN A 58 4.95 6.12 4.29
N SER A 59 4.16 5.78 3.27
CA SER A 59 3.37 6.76 2.51
C SER A 59 2.07 7.18 3.19
N GLY A 60 1.70 6.54 4.32
CA GLY A 60 0.44 6.78 5.03
C GLY A 60 -0.79 6.24 4.30
N LEU A 61 -0.62 5.35 3.33
CA LEU A 61 -1.72 4.77 2.55
C LEU A 61 -2.34 3.53 3.20
N VAL A 62 -1.59 2.84 4.07
CA VAL A 62 -2.06 1.69 4.86
C VAL A 62 -1.53 1.77 6.29
N THR A 63 -2.13 0.97 7.17
CA THR A 63 -1.64 0.72 8.52
C THR A 63 -1.78 -0.77 8.80
N THR A 64 -0.78 -1.37 9.43
CA THR A 64 -0.84 -2.75 9.91
C THR A 64 -1.01 -2.80 11.43
N GLU A 65 -1.84 -3.73 11.89
CA GLU A 65 -2.02 -4.09 13.30
C GLU A 65 -1.46 -5.50 13.57
#